data_AF-A0A4Q4U609-F1
#
_entry.id   AF-A0A4Q4U609-F1
#
_cell.length_a   1.000
_cell.length_b   1.000
_cell.length_c   1.000
_cell.angle_alpha   90.00
_cell.angle_beta   90.00
_cell.angle_gamma   90.00
#
_symmetry.space_group_name_H-M   'P 1'
#
loop_
_entity.id
_entity.type
_entity.pdbx_description
1 polymer ?
#
loop_
_entity_poly.entity_id
_entity_poly.type
_entity_poly.pdbx_seq_one_letter_code
_entity_poly.pdbx_strand_id
1 'polypeptide(L)'
;MASSGGSVLSSTIQDITNTKLEELSKRRSRFEAQKAQLISSLDHEKRPLKRLQILSSGVKACYAVKTDMSGKVLLGQTKNRDLELELQNLDCFLAQAAYDPSVSAGMMDKWEKSLLRHLGTQSLKFQYASLYAQLVTEWLAAEKSDQNIPEDMVLVEASEDAVVP
;
A
#
# COMPACT_ATOMS: atom_id res chain seq x y z
N MET A 1 -32.93 2.55 -26.83
CA MET A 1 -33.38 3.01 -25.50
C MET A 1 -32.55 2.36 -24.38
N ALA A 2 -31.22 2.50 -24.41
CA ALA A 2 -30.34 2.03 -23.34
C ALA A 2 -29.19 3.05 -23.21
N SER A 3 -29.38 4.10 -22.41
CA SER A 3 -28.35 5.13 -22.23
C SER A 3 -28.38 5.83 -20.86
N SER A 4 -29.54 5.88 -20.18
CA SER A 4 -29.61 6.52 -18.85
C SER A 4 -28.97 5.69 -17.72
N GLY A 5 -29.16 4.36 -17.70
CA GLY A 5 -28.64 3.50 -16.64
C GLY A 5 -27.12 3.30 -16.62
N GLY A 6 -26.47 3.34 -17.79
CA GLY A 6 -25.01 3.19 -17.91
C GLY A 6 -24.25 4.43 -17.40
N SER A 7 -24.79 5.63 -17.64
CA SER A 7 -24.20 6.89 -17.19
C SER A 7 -24.21 7.04 -15.66
N VAL A 8 -25.33 6.68 -15.00
CA VAL A 8 -25.45 6.71 -13.52
C VAL A 8 -24.53 5.69 -12.85
N LEU A 9 -24.40 4.49 -13.43
CA LEU A 9 -23.49 3.47 -12.94
C LEU A 9 -22.02 3.89 -13.08
N SER A 10 -21.64 4.45 -14.24
CA SER A 10 -20.28 4.96 -14.48
C SER A 10 -19.91 6.08 -13.50
N SER A 11 -20.82 7.03 -13.28
CA SER A 11 -20.64 8.10 -12.28
C SER A 11 -20.45 7.54 -10.87
N THR A 12 -21.28 6.56 -10.46
CA THR A 12 -21.18 5.94 -9.13
C THR A 12 -19.85 5.20 -8.94
N ILE A 13 -19.40 4.45 -9.94
CA ILE A 13 -18.11 3.75 -9.91
C ILE A 13 -16.96 4.76 -9.81
N GLN A 14 -17.03 5.86 -10.54
CA GLN A 14 -16.04 6.92 -10.49
C GLN A 14 -15.96 7.56 -9.09
N ASP A 15 -17.09 7.90 -8.47
CA ASP A 15 -17.13 8.47 -7.11
C ASP A 15 -16.59 7.51 -6.05
N ILE A 16 -16.94 6.23 -6.13
CA ILE A 16 -16.41 5.18 -5.24
C ILE A 16 -14.89 5.04 -5.44
N THR A 17 -14.42 5.11 -6.69
CA THR A 17 -12.99 5.00 -7.02
C THR A 17 -12.22 6.18 -6.46
N ASN A 18 -12.71 7.41 -6.63
CA ASN A 18 -12.11 8.63 -6.09
C ASN A 18 -12.05 8.59 -4.55
N THR A 19 -13.14 8.19 -3.90
CA THR A 19 -13.18 8.06 -2.42
C THR A 19 -12.16 7.03 -1.93
N LYS A 20 -12.06 5.87 -2.59
CA LYS A 20 -11.05 4.84 -2.23
C LYS A 20 -9.62 5.32 -2.46
N LEU A 21 -9.40 6.11 -3.52
CA LEU A 21 -8.11 6.72 -3.84
C LEU A 21 -7.67 7.70 -2.75
N GLU A 22 -8.56 8.55 -2.27
CA GLU A 22 -8.28 9.47 -1.17
C GLU A 22 -7.93 8.71 0.11
N GLU A 23 -8.70 7.69 0.46
CA GLU A 23 -8.43 6.86 1.65
C GLU A 23 -7.11 6.10 1.53
N LEU A 24 -6.79 5.57 0.36
CA LEU A 24 -5.50 4.94 0.08
C LEU A 24 -4.35 5.96 0.24
N SER A 25 -4.51 7.17 -0.29
CA SER A 25 -3.52 8.26 -0.18
C SER A 25 -3.27 8.66 1.27
N LYS A 26 -4.33 8.81 2.08
CA LYS A 26 -4.22 9.09 3.53
C LYS A 26 -3.45 7.98 4.25
N ARG A 27 -3.78 6.72 3.97
CA ARG A 27 -3.10 5.55 4.58
C ARG A 27 -1.62 5.49 4.19
N ARG A 28 -1.31 5.69 2.90
CA ARG A 28 0.07 5.75 2.40
C ARG A 28 0.86 6.86 3.10
N SER A 29 0.31 8.07 3.14
CA SER A 29 0.98 9.23 3.72
C SER A 29 1.28 9.03 5.21
N ARG A 30 0.31 8.50 5.96
CA ARG A 30 0.50 8.13 7.37
C ARG A 30 1.60 7.09 7.55
N PHE A 31 1.58 6.03 6.73
CA PHE A 31 2.56 4.96 6.82
C PHE A 31 3.98 5.44 6.49
N GLU A 32 4.16 6.19 5.40
CA GLU A 32 5.48 6.72 5.00
C GLU A 32 6.02 7.72 6.03
N ALA A 33 5.16 8.56 6.61
CA ALA A 33 5.57 9.46 7.69
C ALA A 33 6.07 8.69 8.93
N GLN A 34 5.33 7.66 9.36
CA GLN A 34 5.74 6.80 10.48
C GLN A 34 7.05 6.05 10.18
N LYS A 35 7.19 5.52 8.97
CA LYS A 35 8.40 4.84 8.53
C LYS A 35 9.61 5.79 8.48
N ALA A 36 9.44 7.01 7.97
CA ALA A 36 10.50 8.00 7.92
C ALA A 36 10.96 8.42 9.32
N GLN A 37 10.01 8.64 10.24
CA GLN A 37 10.30 8.91 11.64
C GLN A 37 11.06 7.74 12.30
N LEU A 38 10.65 6.51 12.00
CA LEU A 38 11.31 5.31 12.51
C LEU A 38 12.75 5.20 12.01
N ILE A 39 12.99 5.35 10.70
CA ILE A 39 14.34 5.31 10.12
C ILE A 39 15.23 6.39 10.73
N SER A 40 14.71 7.62 10.87
CA SER A 40 15.44 8.72 11.51
C SER A 40 15.84 8.38 12.96
N SER A 41 14.94 7.73 13.71
CA SER A 41 15.21 7.29 15.08
C SER A 41 16.30 6.22 15.15
N LEU A 42 16.42 5.37 14.12
CA LEU A 42 17.47 4.37 14.04
C LEU A 42 18.83 5.02 13.79
N ASP A 43 18.92 6.01 12.89
CA ASP A 43 20.19 6.66 12.55
C ASP A 43 20.88 7.31 13.76
N HIS A 44 20.11 7.70 14.78
CA HIS A 44 20.63 8.25 16.04
C HIS A 44 21.10 7.20 17.06
N GLU A 45 20.69 5.94 16.94
CA GLU A 45 21.04 4.89 17.91
C GLU A 45 22.18 4.00 17.37
N LYS A 46 23.26 3.90 18.16
CA LYS A 46 24.46 3.13 17.78
C LYS A 46 24.45 1.71 18.34
N ARG A 47 23.67 1.44 19.39
CA ARG A 47 23.67 0.13 20.06
C ARG A 47 22.75 -0.85 19.31
N PRO A 48 23.27 -1.97 18.75
CA PRO A 48 22.48 -2.89 17.92
C PRO A 48 21.21 -3.40 18.59
N LEU A 49 21.28 -3.78 19.87
CA LEU A 49 20.12 -4.30 20.60
C LEU A 49 19.03 -3.22 20.77
N LYS A 50 19.42 -1.98 21.11
CA LYS A 50 18.46 -0.87 21.23
C LYS A 50 17.85 -0.49 19.89
N ARG A 51 18.65 -0.44 18.83
CA ARG A 51 18.17 -0.23 17.45
C ARG A 51 17.09 -1.25 17.11
N LEU A 52 17.34 -2.53 17.41
CA LEU A 52 16.40 -3.60 17.10
C LEU A 52 15.12 -3.53 17.96
N GLN A 53 15.20 -3.10 19.21
CA GLN A 53 14.02 -2.82 20.05
C GLN A 53 13.17 -1.68 19.47
N ILE A 54 13.81 -0.57 19.09
CA ILE A 54 13.15 0.57 18.44
C ILE A 54 12.47 0.11 17.16
N LEU A 55 13.19 -0.65 16.31
CA LEU A 55 12.66 -1.16 15.05
C LEU A 55 11.47 -2.11 15.26
N SER A 56 11.57 -3.06 16.21
CA SER A 56 10.47 -3.96 16.56
C SER A 56 9.21 -3.18 16.97
N SER A 57 9.36 -2.22 17.89
CA SER A 57 8.23 -1.39 18.36
C SER A 57 7.64 -0.53 17.24
N GLY A 58 8.49 0.06 16.39
CA GLY A 58 8.08 0.88 15.26
C GLY A 58 7.34 0.06 14.19
N VAL A 59 7.81 -1.15 13.88
CA VAL A 59 7.13 -2.05 12.93
C VAL A 59 5.77 -2.47 13.47
N LYS A 60 5.67 -2.83 14.76
CA LYS A 60 4.37 -3.13 15.40
C LYS A 60 3.39 -1.96 15.24
N ALA A 61 3.86 -0.73 15.45
CA ALA A 61 3.04 0.47 15.28
C ALA A 61 2.63 0.73 13.82
N CYS A 62 3.56 0.61 12.87
CA CYS A 62 3.30 0.83 11.44
C CYS A 62 2.27 -0.16 10.88
N TYR A 63 2.29 -1.40 11.35
CA TYR A 63 1.38 -2.46 10.93
C TYR A 63 0.12 -2.59 11.80
N ALA A 64 -0.02 -1.72 12.81
CA ALA A 64 -1.08 -1.80 13.82
C ALA A 64 -1.23 -3.22 14.43
N VAL A 65 -0.10 -3.88 14.66
CA VAL A 65 -0.04 -5.22 15.26
C VAL A 65 -0.65 -5.15 16.65
N LYS A 66 -1.59 -6.04 16.92
CA LYS A 66 -2.23 -6.12 18.24
C LYS A 66 -1.30 -6.80 19.23
N THR A 67 -1.17 -6.20 20.40
CA THR A 67 -0.39 -6.75 21.50
C THR A 67 -1.28 -6.99 22.71
N ASP A 68 -0.89 -7.93 23.56
CA ASP A 68 -1.53 -8.14 24.86
C ASP A 68 -1.10 -7.05 25.88
N MET A 69 -1.62 -7.16 27.11
CA MET A 69 -1.29 -6.25 28.22
C MET A 69 0.19 -6.29 28.63
N SER A 70 0.92 -7.34 28.23
CA SER A 70 2.37 -7.50 28.47
C SER A 70 3.23 -7.02 27.30
N GLY A 71 2.62 -6.53 26.21
CA GLY A 71 3.31 -6.07 25.01
C GLY A 71 3.69 -7.19 24.02
N LYS A 72 3.26 -8.43 24.26
CA LYS A 72 3.48 -9.57 23.35
C LYS A 72 2.52 -9.53 22.17
N VAL A 73 3.02 -9.90 20.99
CA VAL A 73 2.23 -9.94 19.76
C VAL A 73 1.13 -11.01 19.84
N LEU A 74 -0.09 -10.62 19.49
CA LEU A 74 -1.23 -11.50 19.32
C LEU A 74 -1.31 -11.98 17.86
N LEU A 75 -1.34 -13.30 17.66
CA LEU A 75 -1.38 -13.91 16.33
C LEU A 75 -2.79 -13.87 15.72
N GLY A 76 -2.86 -13.77 14.40
CA GLY A 76 -4.09 -13.82 13.61
C GLY A 76 -4.93 -12.54 13.69
N GLN A 77 -4.36 -11.43 14.18
CA GLN A 77 -5.11 -10.17 14.35
C GLN A 77 -4.97 -9.23 13.16
N THR A 78 -3.97 -9.43 12.32
CA THR A 78 -3.72 -8.67 11.10
C THR A 78 -3.63 -9.60 9.89
N LYS A 79 -3.58 -9.00 8.69
CA LYS A 79 -3.43 -9.73 7.43
C LYS A 79 -2.02 -10.33 7.24
N ASN A 80 -1.03 -9.95 8.05
CA ASN A 80 0.37 -10.34 7.86
C ASN A 80 0.80 -11.32 8.98
N ARG A 81 0.24 -12.53 8.97
CA ARG A 81 0.51 -13.56 10.00
C ARG A 81 1.99 -13.92 10.10
N ASP A 82 2.71 -13.96 8.98
CA ASP A 82 4.14 -14.25 8.97
C ASP A 82 4.95 -13.19 9.72
N LEU A 83 4.58 -11.92 9.55
CA LEU A 83 5.21 -10.81 10.29
C LEU A 83 4.87 -10.89 11.79
N GLU A 84 3.64 -11.26 12.16
CA GLU A 84 3.27 -11.41 13.56
C GLU A 84 4.09 -12.50 14.25
N LEU A 85 4.25 -13.65 13.60
CA LEU A 85 5.11 -14.75 14.08
C LEU A 85 6.56 -14.29 14.19
N GLU A 86 7.07 -13.59 13.19
CA GLU A 86 8.42 -13.05 13.17
C GLU A 86 8.65 -12.07 14.34
N LEU A 87 7.72 -11.14 14.58
CA LEU A 87 7.79 -10.19 15.69
C LEU A 87 7.66 -10.87 17.06
N GLN A 88 6.83 -11.91 17.18
CA GLN A 88 6.70 -12.69 18.41
C GLN A 88 8.01 -13.43 18.73
N ASN A 89 8.63 -14.05 17.73
CA ASN A 89 9.93 -14.70 17.88
C ASN A 89 11.03 -13.69 18.22
N LEU A 90 10.97 -12.50 17.62
CA LEU A 90 11.89 -11.41 17.94
C LEU A 90 11.75 -10.92 19.38
N ASP A 91 10.53 -10.86 19.93
CA ASP A 91 10.34 -10.48 21.34
C ASP A 91 11.04 -11.48 22.29
N CYS A 92 10.92 -12.77 22.00
CA CYS A 92 11.64 -13.81 22.73
C CYS A 92 13.16 -13.66 22.59
N PHE A 93 13.64 -13.43 21.37
CA PHE A 93 15.07 -13.22 21.08
C PHE A 93 15.62 -11.99 21.82
N LEU A 94 14.90 -10.87 21.83
CA LEU A 94 15.30 -9.64 22.52
C LEU A 94 15.35 -9.85 24.05
N ALA A 95 14.41 -10.62 24.60
CA ALA A 95 14.43 -11.00 26.00
C ALA A 95 15.67 -11.86 26.35
N GLN A 96 16.06 -12.79 25.47
CA GLN A 96 17.27 -13.61 25.65
C GLN A 96 18.55 -12.79 25.52
N ALA A 97 18.64 -11.96 24.48
CA ALA A 97 19.81 -11.12 24.20
C ALA A 97 20.12 -10.08 25.28
N ALA A 98 19.13 -9.75 26.13
CA ALA A 98 19.34 -8.89 27.28
C ALA A 98 20.22 -9.52 28.37
N TYR A 99 20.23 -10.86 28.46
CA TYR A 99 20.94 -11.61 29.50
C TYR A 99 22.09 -12.47 28.96
N ASP A 100 22.06 -12.84 27.68
CA ASP A 100 23.03 -13.73 27.05
C ASP A 100 24.02 -12.98 26.14
N PRO A 101 25.30 -12.83 26.55
CA PRO A 101 26.34 -12.19 25.75
C PRO A 101 26.76 -13.00 24.51
N SER A 102 26.35 -14.27 24.39
CA SER A 102 26.69 -15.13 23.25
C SER A 102 25.85 -14.83 22.00
N VAL A 103 24.83 -13.98 22.12
CA VAL A 103 23.97 -13.61 20.99
C VAL A 103 24.78 -12.87 19.91
N SER A 104 24.88 -13.49 18.74
CA SER A 104 25.69 -12.97 17.64
C SER A 104 25.14 -11.67 17.06
N ALA A 105 26.03 -10.71 16.79
CA ALA A 105 25.70 -9.48 16.07
C ALA A 105 25.12 -9.74 14.66
N GLY A 106 25.56 -10.82 14.01
CA GLY A 106 25.03 -11.23 12.70
C GLY A 106 23.55 -11.63 12.74
N MET A 107 23.06 -12.19 13.86
CA MET A 107 21.64 -12.49 14.01
C MET A 107 20.82 -11.21 14.18
N MET A 108 21.31 -10.23 14.94
CA MET A 108 20.66 -8.93 15.09
C MET A 108 20.53 -8.19 13.75
N ASP A 109 21.58 -8.22 12.93
CA ASP A 109 21.56 -7.63 11.57
C ASP A 109 20.54 -8.33 10.65
N LYS A 110 20.40 -9.67 10.73
CA LYS A 110 19.38 -10.40 9.98
C LYS A 110 17.96 -9.97 10.36
N TRP A 111 17.69 -9.84 11.66
CA TRP A 111 16.41 -9.34 12.14
C TRP A 111 16.14 -7.91 11.65
N GLU A 112 17.13 -7.02 11.78
CA GLU A 112 17.01 -5.63 11.31
C GLU A 112 16.69 -5.56 9.82
N LYS A 113 17.43 -6.29 8.98
CA LYS A 113 17.20 -6.37 7.53
C LYS A 113 15.81 -6.94 7.20
N SER A 114 15.36 -7.96 7.91
CA SER A 114 14.04 -8.55 7.66
C SER A 114 12.91 -7.57 7.98
N LEU A 115 12.99 -6.86 9.11
CA LEU A 115 12.03 -5.84 9.49
C LEU A 115 12.03 -4.63 8.53
N LEU A 116 13.20 -4.18 8.08
CA LEU A 116 13.30 -3.14 7.06
C LEU A 116 12.70 -3.58 5.71
N ARG A 117 12.91 -4.84 5.33
CA ARG A 117 12.31 -5.44 4.13
C ARG A 117 10.79 -5.44 4.21
N HIS A 118 10.22 -5.74 5.37
CA HIS A 118 8.77 -5.65 5.60
C HIS A 118 8.24 -4.23 5.35
N LEU A 119 8.85 -3.22 5.97
CA LEU A 119 8.49 -1.82 5.77
C LEU A 119 8.60 -1.40 4.29
N GLY A 120 9.68 -1.80 3.63
CA GLY A 120 9.87 -1.55 2.19
C GLY A 120 8.79 -2.22 1.34
N THR A 121 8.43 -3.46 1.65
CA THR A 121 7.37 -4.20 0.94
C THR A 121 6.01 -3.51 1.07
N GLN A 122 5.65 -2.98 2.25
CA GLN A 122 4.39 -2.23 2.40
C GLN A 122 4.42 -0.89 1.68
N SER A 123 5.55 -0.19 1.69
CA SER A 123 5.75 1.03 0.92
C SER A 123 5.46 0.77 -0.57
N LEU A 124 6.04 -0.32 -1.08
CA LEU A 124 5.86 -0.73 -2.47
C LEU A 124 4.42 -1.13 -2.78
N LYS A 125 3.71 -1.82 -1.86
CA LYS A 125 2.28 -2.12 -2.00
C LYS A 125 1.45 -0.84 -2.13
N PHE A 126 1.73 0.19 -1.33
CA PHE A 126 1.04 1.48 -1.45
C PHE A 126 1.35 2.17 -2.79
N GLN A 127 2.59 2.11 -3.26
CA GLN A 127 2.98 2.67 -4.54
C GLN A 127 2.25 1.98 -5.71
N TYR A 128 2.23 0.64 -5.73
CA TYR A 128 1.51 -0.12 -6.76
C TYR A 128 0.00 0.14 -6.73
N ALA A 129 -0.60 0.18 -5.54
CA ALA A 129 -2.02 0.51 -5.42
C ALA A 129 -2.34 1.92 -5.95
N SER A 130 -1.45 2.89 -5.69
CA SER A 130 -1.58 4.26 -6.20
C SER A 130 -1.47 4.31 -7.73
N LEU A 131 -0.48 3.63 -8.32
CA LEU A 131 -0.27 3.57 -9.77
C LEU A 131 -1.44 2.88 -10.48
N TYR A 132 -1.91 1.75 -9.95
CA TYR A 132 -3.05 1.04 -10.48
C TYR A 132 -4.30 1.93 -10.49
N ALA A 133 -4.53 2.66 -9.40
CA ALA A 133 -5.70 3.51 -9.30
C ALA A 133 -5.62 4.73 -10.23
N GLN A 134 -4.42 5.30 -10.47
CA GLN A 134 -4.20 6.32 -11.50
C GLN A 134 -4.54 5.78 -12.90
N LEU A 135 -4.05 4.59 -13.24
CA LEU A 135 -4.32 3.95 -14.53
C LEU A 135 -5.82 3.72 -14.75
N VAL A 136 -6.54 3.27 -13.71
CA VAL A 136 -8.00 3.09 -13.78
C VAL A 136 -8.71 4.42 -13.99
N THR A 137 -8.28 5.49 -13.32
CA THR A 137 -8.88 6.82 -13.53
C THR A 137 -8.61 7.39 -14.92
N GLU A 138 -7.42 7.17 -15.46
CA GLU A 138 -7.08 7.57 -16.85
C GLU A 138 -7.92 6.80 -17.87
N TRP A 139 -8.10 5.49 -17.67
CA TRP A 139 -8.94 4.66 -18.53
C TRP A 139 -10.41 5.10 -18.52
N LEU A 140 -10.99 5.34 -17.35
CA LEU A 140 -12.37 5.84 -17.23
C LEU A 140 -12.54 7.24 -17.84
N ALA A 141 -11.52 8.09 -17.75
CA ALA A 141 -11.54 9.41 -18.38
C ALA A 141 -11.51 9.30 -19.92
N ALA A 142 -10.71 8.39 -20.47
CA ALA A 142 -10.62 8.15 -21.91
C ALA A 142 -11.94 7.62 -22.51
N GLU A 143 -12.63 6.71 -21.82
CA GLU A 143 -13.93 6.19 -22.25
C GLU A 143 -15.00 7.31 -22.31
N LYS A 144 -14.94 8.27 -21.39
CA LYS A 144 -15.83 9.44 -21.40
C LYS A 144 -15.52 10.41 -22.54
N SER A 145 -14.25 10.57 -22.94
CA SER A 145 -13.91 11.40 -24.10
C SER A 145 -14.35 10.79 -25.43
N ASP A 146 -14.29 9.46 -25.58
CA ASP A 146 -14.75 8.77 -26.80
C ASP A 146 -16.27 8.88 -27.00
N GLN A 147 -17.06 8.95 -25.91
CA GLN A 147 -18.51 9.18 -26.00
C GLN A 147 -18.91 10.63 -26.29
N ASN A 148 -17.97 11.59 -26.21
CA ASN A 148 -18.20 13.01 -26.45
C ASN A 148 -17.75 13.47 -27.85
N ILE A 149 -17.40 12.55 -28.76
CA ILE A 149 -17.12 12.88 -30.15
C ILE A 149 -18.43 13.37 -30.80
N PRO A 150 -18.49 14.61 -31.32
CA PRO A 150 -19.67 15.11 -32.02
C PRO A 150 -19.97 14.24 -33.24
N GLU A 151 -21.24 13.87 -33.45
CA GLU A 151 -21.71 13.13 -34.64
C GLU A 151 -21.38 13.81 -35.98
N ASP A 152 -20.90 15.07 -35.95
CA ASP A 152 -20.52 15.88 -37.12
C ASP A 152 -19.16 15.51 -37.74
N MET A 153 -18.43 14.52 -37.20
CA MET A 153 -17.20 13.97 -37.78
C MET A 153 -17.37 12.58 -38.41
N VAL A 154 -18.60 12.10 -38.60
CA VAL A 154 -18.83 10.99 -39.54
C VAL A 154 -18.67 11.55 -40.94
N LEU A 155 -17.46 11.42 -41.49
CA LEU A 155 -17.16 11.69 -42.89
C LEU A 155 -18.16 10.94 -43.76
N VAL A 156 -19.14 11.69 -44.27
CA VAL A 156 -20.01 11.30 -45.36
C VAL A 156 -19.14 11.19 -46.62
N GLU A 157 -18.59 10.02 -46.88
CA GLU A 157 -18.29 9.64 -48.27
C GLU A 157 -19.61 9.29 -48.95
N ALA A 158 -20.36 10.34 -49.30
CA ALA A 158 -21.35 10.28 -50.37
C ALA A 158 -20.61 10.54 -51.68
N SER A 159 -20.17 9.49 -52.35
CA SER A 159 -20.02 9.51 -53.79
C SER A 159 -21.33 9.00 -54.40
N GLU A 160 -22.22 9.96 -54.69
CA GLU A 160 -23.24 9.83 -55.74
C GLU A 160 -22.54 9.40 -57.04
N ASP A 161 -23.04 8.36 -57.71
CA ASP A 161 -23.73 8.65 -58.98
C ASP A 161 -24.67 7.53 -59.42
N ALA A 162 -25.67 7.97 -60.16
CA ALA A 162 -26.97 7.36 -60.33
C ALA A 162 -27.00 6.11 -61.23
N VAL A 163 -27.99 5.28 -60.92
CA VAL A 163 -28.50 4.18 -61.73
C VAL A 163 -29.53 4.74 -62.73
N VAL A 164 -29.28 4.48 -64.04
CA VAL A 164 -30.27 4.07 -65.09
C VAL A 164 -30.98 5.20 -65.87
N PRO A 165 -31.24 5.05 -67.20
CA PRO A 165 -31.92 3.92 -67.89
C PRO A 165 -31.05 2.82 -68.51
#